data_AF-A3IUL2-F1
#
_entry.id   AF-A3IUL2-F1
#
_cell.length_a   1.000
_cell.length_b   1.000
_cell.length_c   1.000
_cell.angle_alpha   90.00
_cell.angle_beta   90.00
_cell.angle_gamma   90.00
#
_symmetry.space_group_name_H-M   'P 1'
#
loop_
_entity.id
_entity.type
_entity.pdbx_description
1 polymer ?
#
loop_
_entity_poly.entity_id
_entity_poly.type
_entity_poly.pdbx_seq_one_letter_code
_entity_poly.pdbx_strand_id
1 'polypeptide(L)' 'MPVIVMETIAAEPHPNADSLRIYQMKVPGKSKIQIIANLDNVYQVGEIVAVALVDSVLKDGTKIKPSKLRGVYSYGMA' A
#
# COMPACT_ATOMS: atom_id res chain seq x y z
N MET A 1 -8.34 6.44 12.90
CA MET A 1 -8.27 5.71 11.62
C MET A 1 -7.80 6.67 10.53
N PRO A 2 -6.51 6.84 10.23
CA PRO A 2 -6.11 7.58 9.04
C PRO A 2 -6.07 6.62 7.84
N VAL A 3 -7.25 6.19 7.38
CA VAL A 3 -7.41 5.77 6.00
C VAL A 3 -7.44 7.06 5.18
N ILE A 4 -6.50 7.20 4.25
CA ILE A 4 -6.36 8.40 3.44
C ILE A 4 -6.40 8.00 1.97
N VAL A 5 -6.99 8.87 1.17
CA VAL A 5 -7.09 8.72 -0.26
C VAL A 5 -5.77 9.19 -0.89
N MET A 6 -5.17 8.33 -1.71
CA MET A 6 -3.87 8.54 -2.34
C MET A 6 -3.91 8.18 -3.81
N GLU A 7 -3.03 8.79 -4.59
CA GLU A 7 -2.87 8.48 -6.02
C GLU A 7 -1.76 7.44 -6.20
N THR A 8 -1.99 6.41 -7.00
CA THR A 8 -0.96 5.44 -7.38
C THR A 8 -0.02 6.07 -8.40
N ILE A 9 1.27 6.19 -8.07
CA ILE A 9 2.29 6.77 -8.97
C ILE A 9 3.17 5.73 -9.64
N ALA A 10 3.25 4.51 -9.08
CA ALA A 10 3.91 3.38 -9.70
C ALA A 10 3.31 2.06 -9.21
N ALA A 11 3.32 1.05 -10.08
CA ALA A 11 2.88 -0.30 -9.79
C ALA A 11 3.85 -1.30 -10.44
N GLU A 12 4.55 -2.09 -9.64
CA GLU A 12 5.58 -3.03 -10.10
C GLU A 12 5.30 -4.45 -9.55
N PRO A 13 5.63 -5.51 -10.32
CA PRO A 13 5.53 -6.87 -9.81
C PRO A 13 6.51 -7.11 -8.66
N HIS A 14 6.10 -7.89 -7.67
CA HIS A 14 6.96 -8.21 -6.55
C HIS A 14 8.04 -9.23 -6.96
N PRO A 15 9.34 -9.00 -6.67
CA PRO A 15 10.43 -9.84 -7.17
C PRO A 15 10.41 -11.28 -6.61
N ASN A 16 9.80 -11.46 -5.43
CA ASN A 16 9.74 -12.76 -4.73
C ASN A 16 8.32 -13.34 -4.60
N ALA A 17 7.33 -12.83 -5.36
CA ALA A 17 5.98 -13.39 -5.37
C ALA A 17 5.16 -12.92 -6.58
N ASP A 18 4.62 -13.88 -7.34
CA ASP A 18 3.84 -13.59 -8.56
C ASP A 18 2.49 -12.92 -8.27
N SER A 19 1.88 -13.24 -7.12
CA SER A 19 0.58 -12.67 -6.71
C SER A 19 0.71 -11.34 -5.97
N LEU A 20 1.92 -10.87 -5.66
CA LEU A 20 2.11 -9.62 -4.94
C LEU A 20 2.60 -8.52 -5.89
N ARG A 21 2.18 -7.29 -5.61
CA ARG A 21 2.67 -6.10 -6.31
C ARG A 21 3.09 -5.03 -5.33
N ILE A 22 4.10 -4.28 -5.74
CA ILE A 22 4.63 -3.15 -5.01
C ILE A 22 4.02 -1.89 -5.64
N TYR A 23 3.31 -1.11 -4.84
CA TYR A 23 2.73 0.15 -5.27
C TYR A 23 3.42 1.31 -4.56
N GLN A 24 3.72 2.36 -5.30
CA GLN A 24 4.13 3.64 -4.77
C GLN A 24 2.92 4.56 -4.79
N MET A 25 2.54 5.08 -3.62
CA MET A 25 1.37 5.93 -3.45
C MET A 25 1.82 7.34 -3.07
N LYS A 26 1.23 8.34 -3.71
CA LYS A 26 1.49 9.74 -3.44
C LYS A 26 0.60 10.22 -2.31
N VAL A 27 1.23 10.59 -1.20
CA VAL A 27 0.55 11.18 -0.04
C VAL A 27 0.41 12.68 -0.26
N PRO A 28 -0.80 13.26 -0.15
CA PRO A 28 -0.97 14.71 -0.19
C PRO A 28 -0.10 15.41 0.85
N GLY A 29 0.80 16.30 0.40
CA GLY A 29 1.65 17.11 1.29
C GLY A 29 2.78 16.36 2.01
N LYS A 30 3.11 15.11 1.62
CA LYS A 30 4.17 14.30 2.24
C LYS A 30 4.98 13.51 1.21
N SER A 31 6.01 12.83 1.70
CA SER A 31 6.78 11.84 0.94
C SER A 31 5.89 10.69 0.46
N LYS A 32 6.19 10.16 -0.72
CA LYS A 32 5.57 8.93 -1.24
C LYS A 32 5.75 7.77 -0.26
N ILE A 33 4.77 6.87 -0.24
CA ILE A 33 4.83 5.64 0.55
C ILE A 33 4.85 4.43 -0.37
N GLN A 34 5.46 3.35 0.11
CA GLN A 34 5.42 2.06 -0.54
C GLN A 34 4.48 1.13 0.20
N ILE A 35 3.58 0.49 -0.54
CA ILE A 35 2.70 -0.56 -0.02
C ILE A 35 2.80 -1.81 -0.89
N ILE A 36 2.49 -2.95 -0.30
CA ILE A 36 2.37 -4.22 -1.03
C ILE A 36 0.92 -4.66 -0.92
N ALA A 37 0.31 -4.97 -2.05
CA ALA A 37 -1.05 -5.49 -2.10
C ALA A 37 -1.11 -6.75 -2.98
N ASN A 38 -2.01 -7.66 -2.59
CA ASN A 38 -2.40 -8.81 -3.37
C ASN A 38 -3.81 -8.54 -3.89
N LEU A 39 -3.94 -8.16 -5.14
CA LEU A 39 -5.22 -7.78 -5.74
C LEU A 39 -5.34 -8.47 -7.09
N ASP A 40 -6.50 -9.05 -7.35
CA ASP A 40 -6.84 -9.59 -8.68
C ASP A 40 -6.90 -8.46 -9.72
N ASN A 41 -7.43 -7.30 -9.31
CA ASN A 41 -7.46 -6.07 -10.10
C ASN A 41 -6.33 -5.15 -9.66
N VAL A 42 -5.28 -5.08 -10.48
CA VAL A 42 -4.09 -4.26 -10.26
C VAL A 42 -4.44 -2.78 -10.38
N TYR A 43 -4.03 -1.98 -9.38
CA TYR A 43 -4.17 -0.53 -9.48
C TYR A 43 -3.30 0.04 -10.59
N GLN A 44 -3.89 0.91 -11.42
CA GLN A 44 -3.18 1.60 -12.48
C GLN A 44 -2.55 2.89 -11.96
N VAL A 45 -1.47 3.32 -12.61
CA VAL A 45 -0.86 4.64 -12.32
C VAL A 45 -1.89 5.74 -12.63
N GLY A 46 -2.10 6.64 -11.68
CA GLY A 46 -3.11 7.69 -11.72
C GLY A 46 -4.43 7.34 -11.02
N GLU A 47 -4.62 6.08 -10.59
CA GLU A 47 -5.82 5.71 -9.83
C GLU A 47 -5.80 6.26 -8.40
N ILE A 48 -6.98 6.60 -7.93
CA ILE A 48 -7.21 7.13 -6.60
C ILE A 48 -7.71 5.99 -5.71
N VAL A 49 -6.93 5.68 -4.68
CA VAL A 49 -7.13 4.51 -3.84
C VAL A 49 -7.08 4.89 -2.37
N ALA A 50 -7.91 4.25 -1.55
CA ALA A 50 -7.85 4.41 -0.10
C ALA A 50 -6.74 3.53 0.48
N VAL A 51 -5.84 4.12 1.27
CA VAL A 51 -4.73 3.40 1.90
C VAL A 51 -4.78 3.60 3.41
N ALA A 52 -4.74 2.50 4.15
CA ALA A 52 -4.54 2.48 5.58
C ALA A 52 -3.04 2.61 5.88
N LEU A 53 -2.66 3.74 6.50
CA LEU A 53 -1.29 4.02 6.90
C LEU A 53 -0.86 3.22 8.14
N VAL A 54 0.45 3.14 8.40
CA VAL A 54 0.99 2.70 9.69
C VAL A 54 0.29 3.42 10.84
N ASP A 55 0.05 2.69 11.94
CA ASP A 55 -0.72 3.08 13.11
C ASP A 55 -2.24 3.20 12.90
N SER A 56 -2.73 2.91 11.68
CA SER A 56 -4.16 2.71 11.46
C SER A 56 -4.66 1.44 12.13
N VAL A 57 -5.88 1.50 12.67
CA VAL A 57 -6.59 0.35 13.23
C VAL A 57 -7.73 0.02 12.25
N LEU A 58 -7.72 -1.20 11.71
CA LEU A 58 -8.77 -1.72 10.87
C LEU A 58 -10.02 -2.07 11.70
N LYS A 59 -11.16 -2.28 11.03
CA LYS A 59 -12.46 -2.55 11.68
C LYS A 59 -12.46 -3.84 12.52
N ASP A 60 -11.58 -4.78 12.20
CA ASP A 60 -11.36 -6.03 12.92
C ASP A 60 -10.46 -5.88 14.16
N GLY A 61 -9.93 -4.67 14.42
CA GLY A 61 -8.98 -4.40 15.50
C GLY A 61 -7.51 -4.56 15.09
N THR A 62 -7.22 -4.94 13.85
CA THR A 62 -5.85 -5.12 13.37
C THR A 62 -5.13 -3.78 13.26
N LYS A 63 -4.01 -3.63 13.98
CA LYS A 63 -3.12 -2.45 13.86
C LYS A 63 -2.14 -2.64 12.71
N ILE A 64 -2.16 -1.73 11.74
CA ILE A 64 -1.18 -1.66 10.66
C ILE A 64 0.17 -1.26 11.25
N LYS A 65 1.17 -2.12 11.08
CA LYS A 65 2.57 -1.86 11.45
C LYS A 65 3.44 -1.95 10.20
N PRO A 66 4.59 -1.26 10.17
CA PRO A 66 5.56 -1.47 9.10
C PRO A 66 5.99 -2.94 9.14
N SER A 67 5.85 -3.63 8.02
CA SER A 67 6.16 -5.05 7.93
C SER A 67 6.91 -5.34 6.64
N LYS A 68 7.66 -6.44 6.65
CA LYS A 68 8.44 -6.88 5.50
C LYS A 68 7.73 -8.09 4.89
N LEU A 69 7.09 -7.92 3.75
CA LEU A 69 6.52 -9.03 2.99
C LEU A 69 7.58 -9.53 2.03
N ARG A 70 8.01 -10.78 2.23
CA ARG A 70 8.95 -11.49 1.34
C ARG A 70 10.18 -10.68 0.93
N GLY A 71 10.76 -9.94 1.87
CA GLY A 71 11.98 -9.17 1.65
C GLY A 71 11.77 -7.70 1.28
N VAL A 72 10.55 -7.27 1.00
CA VAL A 72 10.22 -5.89 0.63
C VAL A 72 9.39 -5.23 1.74
N TYR A 73 9.68 -3.97 2.06
CA TYR A 73 8.95 -3.23 3.10
C TYR A 73 7.58 -2.76 2.59
N SER A 74 6.55 -2.95 3.41
CA SER A 74 5.23 -2.34 3.24
C SER A 74 4.93 -1.42 4.41
N TYR A 75 4.55 -0.18 4.09
CA TYR A 75 4.23 0.88 5.05
C TYR A 75 2.73 1.20 5.08
N GLY A 76 1.91 0.23 4.71
CA GLY A 76 0.46 0.39 4.69
C GLY A 76 -0.23 -0.83 4.11
N MET A 77 -1.54 -0.70 3.99
CA MET A 77 -2.41 -1.69 3.35
C MET A 77 -3.45 -0.92 2.53
N ALA A 78 -3.61 -1.29 1.27
CA ALA A 78 -4.73 -0.85 0.43
C ALA A 78 -5.83 -1.91 0.47
#